data_AF-A0AAD4F3W7-F1
#
_entry.id   AF-A0AAD4F3W7-F1
#
_cell.length_a   1.000
_cell.length_b   1.000
_cell.length_c   1.000
_cell.angle_alpha   90.00
_cell.angle_beta   90.00
_cell.angle_gamma   90.00
#
_symmetry.space_group_name_H-M   'P 1'
#
loop_
_entity.id
_entity.type
_entity.pdbx_description
1 polymer ?
#
loop_
_entity_poly.entity_id
_entity_poly.type
_entity_poly.pdbx_seq_one_letter_code
_entity_poly.pdbx_strand_id
1 'polypeptide(L)'
;MSSLRNSVQRRSHRERAQPLERERLGLLEKKKDYQKRAKDYNKKKAVLKSLRQKAADRNEDEFYFGMMSRKGPGAAITRGKAYTGNVDGDRGNKAMDVDTVRLLKTQDLGYIRTMRNVAAKELRELEERFVLAGGGEQGEDVDDSDDDDMGFSASQPQKPKKIVFFDGAEERQQALEQAEDEDEGMEDVDDEDDAKATAARRKAQNLEKLEGKLKAAKKKLKTLKDAEYELELQKAKMAKTATSGGITKSGRRMKVRERKR
;
A
#
# COMPACT_ATOMS: atom_id res chain seq x y z
N MET A 1 -56.79 -7.52 -42.20
CA MET A 1 -55.95 -8.58 -42.80
C MET A 1 -55.07 -7.96 -43.88
N SER A 2 -53.81 -8.35 -43.99
CA SER A 2 -52.87 -7.82 -44.99
C SER A 2 -52.40 -8.97 -45.89
N SER A 3 -53.24 -9.41 -46.83
CA SER A 3 -53.02 -10.64 -47.62
C SER A 3 -52.08 -10.50 -48.83
N LEU A 4 -51.61 -9.31 -49.18
CA LEU A 4 -50.65 -9.07 -50.29
C LEU A 4 -49.34 -8.43 -49.82
N ARG A 5 -48.78 -8.93 -48.71
CA ARG A 5 -47.53 -8.41 -48.12
C ARG A 5 -46.25 -8.94 -48.76
N ASN A 6 -46.33 -10.08 -49.45
CA ASN A 6 -45.21 -10.77 -50.06
C ASN A 6 -45.04 -10.51 -51.57
N SER A 7 -45.98 -9.81 -52.24
CA SER A 7 -45.89 -9.53 -53.68
C SER A 7 -44.99 -8.33 -54.02
N VAL A 8 -44.73 -7.45 -53.05
CA VAL A 8 -43.79 -6.32 -53.18
C VAL A 8 -42.88 -6.28 -51.96
N GLN A 9 -41.58 -6.51 -52.16
CA GLN A 9 -40.59 -6.49 -51.09
C GLN A 9 -40.48 -5.08 -50.50
N ARG A 10 -40.81 -4.93 -49.21
CA ARG A 10 -40.64 -3.66 -48.49
C ARG A 10 -39.18 -3.47 -48.14
N ARG A 11 -38.55 -2.40 -48.64
CA ARG A 11 -37.17 -2.04 -48.31
C ARG A 11 -37.08 -1.50 -46.89
N SER A 12 -36.05 -1.93 -46.16
CA SER A 12 -35.71 -1.33 -44.87
C SER A 12 -34.99 0.01 -45.10
N HIS A 13 -35.52 1.09 -44.53
CA HIS A 13 -34.87 2.41 -44.59
C HIS A 13 -33.83 2.51 -43.47
N ARG A 14 -32.56 2.74 -43.83
CA ARG A 14 -31.45 2.93 -42.89
C ARG A 14 -31.45 4.35 -42.32
N GLU A 15 -31.06 4.48 -41.05
CA GLU A 15 -30.94 5.78 -40.38
C GLU A 15 -29.59 6.44 -40.73
N ARG A 16 -29.57 7.77 -40.91
CA ARG A 16 -28.35 8.53 -41.20
C ARG A 16 -27.56 8.85 -39.93
N ALA A 17 -26.23 8.82 -40.03
CA ALA A 17 -25.31 9.24 -38.97
C ALA A 17 -25.29 10.78 -38.75
N GLN A 18 -24.62 11.21 -37.69
CA GLN A 18 -24.25 12.62 -37.45
C GLN A 18 -23.22 13.05 -38.52
N PRO A 19 -23.30 14.28 -39.07
CA PRO A 19 -22.25 14.80 -39.95
C PRO A 19 -20.89 14.85 -39.23
N LEU A 20 -19.80 14.51 -39.94
CA LEU A 20 -18.45 14.40 -39.38
C LEU A 20 -18.00 15.70 -38.68
N GLU A 21 -18.30 16.87 -39.26
CA GLU A 21 -17.99 18.18 -38.66
C GLU A 21 -18.63 18.41 -37.28
N ARG A 22 -19.74 17.72 -37.00
CA ARG A 22 -20.51 17.83 -35.75
C ARG A 22 -20.41 16.58 -34.88
N GLU A 23 -19.54 15.64 -35.22
CA GLU A 23 -19.35 14.40 -34.46
C GLU A 23 -18.93 14.67 -33.01
N ARG A 24 -18.21 15.77 -32.75
CA ARG A 24 -17.85 16.23 -31.40
C ARG A 24 -19.03 16.41 -30.44
N LEU A 25 -20.25 16.63 -30.96
CA LEU A 25 -21.47 16.82 -30.16
C LEU A 25 -22.14 15.49 -29.77
N GLY A 26 -21.59 14.36 -30.21
CA GLY A 26 -22.14 13.04 -29.98
C GLY A 26 -23.16 12.61 -31.04
N LEU A 27 -23.99 11.64 -30.67
CA LEU A 27 -24.95 10.99 -31.58
C LEU A 27 -26.09 11.94 -31.99
N LEU A 28 -26.47 11.90 -33.28
CA LEU A 28 -27.66 12.61 -33.78
C LEU A 28 -28.92 11.93 -33.28
N GLU A 29 -29.52 12.46 -32.21
CA GLU A 29 -30.75 11.90 -31.65
C GLU A 29 -31.87 11.81 -32.68
N LYS A 30 -32.49 10.63 -32.76
CA LYS A 30 -33.64 10.39 -33.62
C LYS A 30 -34.92 10.34 -32.81
N LYS A 31 -36.06 10.14 -33.49
CA LYS A 31 -37.38 10.10 -32.84
C LYS A 31 -37.46 9.04 -31.74
N LYS A 32 -36.82 7.88 -31.92
CA LYS A 32 -36.76 6.80 -30.92
C LYS A 32 -36.03 7.24 -29.65
N ASP A 33 -34.92 7.95 -29.80
CA ASP A 33 -34.12 8.46 -28.68
C ASP A 33 -34.85 9.59 -27.96
N TYR A 34 -35.42 10.53 -28.73
CA TYR A 34 -36.29 11.59 -28.20
C TYR A 34 -37.42 11.01 -27.36
N GLN A 35 -38.11 9.96 -27.83
CA GLN A 35 -39.19 9.32 -27.07
C GLN A 35 -38.68 8.72 -25.75
N LYS A 36 -37.51 8.08 -25.73
CA LYS A 36 -36.91 7.54 -24.50
C LYS A 36 -36.58 8.67 -23.51
N ARG A 37 -35.92 9.74 -23.98
CA ARG A 37 -35.59 10.92 -23.16
C ARG A 37 -36.84 11.62 -22.62
N ALA A 38 -37.85 11.84 -23.46
CA ALA A 38 -39.10 12.47 -23.06
C ALA A 38 -39.84 11.64 -22.01
N LYS A 39 -39.86 10.31 -22.16
CA LYS A 39 -40.43 9.40 -21.15
C LYS A 39 -39.70 9.47 -19.81
N ASP A 40 -38.36 9.44 -19.81
CA ASP A 40 -37.56 9.57 -18.58
C ASP A 40 -37.78 10.94 -17.89
N TYR A 41 -37.74 12.03 -18.66
CA TYR A 41 -37.99 13.37 -18.12
C TYR A 41 -39.39 13.50 -17.52
N ASN A 42 -40.42 13.01 -18.22
CA ASN A 42 -41.80 13.03 -17.72
C ASN A 42 -41.96 12.16 -16.47
N LYS A 43 -41.27 11.01 -16.39
CA LYS A 43 -41.24 10.17 -15.18
C LYS A 43 -40.63 10.93 -13.99
N LYS A 44 -39.45 11.54 -14.17
CA LYS A 44 -38.80 12.37 -13.13
C LYS A 44 -39.68 13.55 -12.70
N LYS A 45 -40.31 14.23 -13.67
CA LYS A 45 -41.24 15.34 -13.41
C LYS A 45 -42.45 14.90 -12.60
N ALA A 46 -43.03 13.74 -12.92
CA ALA A 46 -44.16 13.19 -12.16
C ALA A 46 -43.77 12.85 -10.71
N VAL A 47 -42.61 12.23 -10.49
CA VAL A 47 -42.08 11.94 -9.14
C VAL A 47 -41.85 13.22 -8.36
N LEU A 48 -41.18 14.22 -8.93
CA LEU A 48 -40.95 15.51 -8.27
C LEU A 48 -42.25 16.24 -7.95
N LYS A 49 -43.27 16.16 -8.82
CA LYS A 49 -44.60 16.73 -8.54
C LYS A 49 -45.24 16.07 -7.32
N SER A 50 -45.20 14.74 -7.25
CA SER A 50 -45.72 14.00 -6.09
C SER A 50 -44.98 14.33 -4.79
N LEU A 51 -43.64 14.42 -4.83
CA LEU A 51 -42.84 14.80 -3.66
C LEU A 51 -43.13 16.22 -3.18
N ARG A 52 -43.33 17.18 -4.08
CA ARG A 52 -43.73 18.56 -3.71
C ARG A 52 -45.10 18.60 -3.04
N GLN A 53 -46.07 17.84 -3.56
CA GLN A 53 -47.40 17.76 -2.95
C GLN A 53 -47.32 17.16 -1.55
N LYS A 54 -46.61 16.04 -1.37
CA LYS A 54 -46.38 15.44 -0.04
C LYS A 54 -45.68 16.38 0.94
N ALA A 55 -44.76 17.21 0.46
CA ALA A 55 -44.07 18.19 1.31
C ALA A 55 -44.98 19.36 1.70
N ALA A 56 -45.89 19.79 0.81
CA ALA A 56 -46.86 20.85 1.08
C ALA A 56 -47.99 20.40 2.03
N ASP A 57 -48.48 19.17 1.84
CA ASP A 57 -49.57 18.59 2.63
C ASP A 57 -49.07 17.97 3.96
N ARG A 58 -47.83 18.26 4.40
CA ARG A 58 -47.22 17.68 5.61
C ARG A 58 -47.85 18.26 6.87
N ASN A 59 -48.22 17.40 7.82
CA ASN A 59 -48.62 17.81 9.17
C ASN A 59 -47.37 18.17 10.00
N GLU A 60 -47.33 19.36 10.60
CA GLU A 60 -46.18 19.82 11.39
C GLU A 60 -46.05 19.06 12.73
N ASP A 61 -47.16 18.56 13.26
CA ASP A 61 -47.24 17.83 14.52
C ASP A 61 -47.20 16.30 14.33
N GLU A 62 -46.79 15.82 13.15
CA GLU A 62 -46.71 14.37 12.92
C GLU A 62 -45.64 13.73 13.82
N PHE A 63 -45.99 12.59 14.43
CA PHE A 63 -45.06 11.82 15.25
C PHE A 63 -45.04 10.35 14.85
N TYR A 64 -43.82 9.84 14.58
CA TYR A 64 -43.56 8.43 14.34
C TYR A 64 -42.45 7.96 15.28
N PHE A 65 -42.57 6.74 15.84
CA PHE A 65 -41.56 6.18 16.76
C PHE A 65 -40.14 6.11 16.16
N GLY A 66 -40.03 5.96 14.84
CA GLY A 66 -38.74 5.97 14.13
C GLY A 66 -37.97 7.29 14.19
N MET A 67 -38.62 8.40 14.58
CA MET A 67 -37.95 9.68 14.79
C MET A 67 -37.00 9.67 16.01
N MET A 68 -37.20 8.76 16.97
CA MET A 68 -36.37 8.66 18.17
C MET A 68 -35.02 7.97 17.93
N SER A 69 -34.96 7.06 16.94
CA SER A 69 -33.75 6.31 16.61
C SER A 69 -33.01 6.82 15.37
N ARG A 70 -33.60 7.76 14.61
CA ARG A 70 -33.02 8.31 13.38
C ARG A 70 -32.76 9.80 13.52
N LYS A 71 -31.60 10.24 13.06
CA LYS A 71 -31.29 11.67 12.95
C LYS A 71 -31.94 12.22 11.68
N GLY A 72 -32.93 13.11 11.83
CA GLY A 72 -33.60 13.77 10.70
C GLY A 72 -32.66 14.60 9.82
N PRO A 73 -33.12 15.09 8.65
CA PRO A 73 -32.25 15.79 7.70
C PRO A 73 -31.68 17.10 8.28
N GLY A 74 -32.39 17.75 9.21
CA GLY A 74 -31.98 19.00 9.82
C GLY A 74 -32.04 20.18 8.84
N ALA A 75 -31.31 21.24 9.13
CA ALA A 75 -31.22 22.43 8.29
C ALA A 75 -29.76 22.76 7.96
N ALA A 76 -29.55 23.55 6.89
CA ALA A 76 -28.22 23.99 6.46
C ALA A 76 -27.42 24.67 7.58
N ILE A 77 -28.07 25.47 8.43
CA ILE A 77 -27.43 26.13 9.58
C ILE A 77 -26.96 25.14 10.66
N THR A 78 -27.74 24.07 10.90
CA THR A 78 -27.43 23.06 11.93
C THR A 78 -26.40 22.02 11.47
N ARG A 79 -26.43 21.64 10.19
CA ARG A 79 -25.57 20.59 9.62
C ARG A 79 -24.31 21.17 8.96
N GLY A 80 -24.30 22.47 8.65
CA GLY A 80 -23.19 23.17 8.05
C GLY A 80 -22.97 22.83 6.58
N LYS A 81 -21.71 22.90 6.13
CA LYS A 81 -21.30 22.81 4.72
C LYS A 81 -21.73 21.52 4.01
N ALA A 82 -21.82 20.40 4.73
CA ALA A 82 -22.14 19.09 4.17
C ALA A 82 -23.65 18.79 4.17
N TYR A 83 -24.51 19.80 4.30
CA TYR A 83 -25.95 19.60 4.33
C TYR A 83 -26.47 19.03 3.02
N THR A 84 -27.16 17.89 3.12
CA THR A 84 -28.00 17.34 2.06
C THR A 84 -29.40 17.11 2.62
N GLY A 85 -30.43 17.21 1.77
CA GLY A 85 -31.83 16.99 2.20
C GLY A 85 -32.17 15.51 2.50
N ASN A 86 -31.18 14.62 2.45
CA ASN A 86 -31.36 13.21 2.74
C ASN A 86 -31.20 12.94 4.24
N VAL A 87 -31.91 11.92 4.74
CA VAL A 87 -31.74 11.44 6.12
C VAL A 87 -30.47 10.59 6.18
N ASP A 88 -29.60 10.86 7.16
CA ASP A 88 -28.38 10.08 7.37
C ASP A 88 -28.74 8.61 7.67
N GLY A 89 -28.13 7.69 6.94
CA GLY A 89 -28.20 6.25 7.20
C GLY A 89 -27.12 5.79 8.17
N ASP A 90 -27.37 4.66 8.84
CA ASP A 90 -26.35 3.97 9.60
C ASP A 90 -25.48 3.09 8.68
N ARG A 91 -24.17 3.14 8.87
CA ARG A 91 -23.20 2.28 8.17
C ARG A 91 -22.94 0.97 8.92
N GLY A 92 -23.48 0.82 10.13
CA GLY A 92 -23.32 -0.36 10.99
C GLY A 92 -22.14 -0.30 11.96
N ASN A 93 -21.33 0.76 11.90
CA ASN A 93 -20.23 0.96 12.85
C ASN A 93 -20.79 1.44 14.19
N LYS A 94 -20.51 0.70 15.27
CA LYS A 94 -20.90 1.04 16.64
C LYS A 94 -19.69 1.36 17.50
N ALA A 95 -19.88 2.25 18.49
CA ALA A 95 -18.88 2.46 19.52
C ALA A 95 -18.68 1.14 20.31
N MET A 96 -17.43 0.73 20.45
CA MET A 96 -17.06 -0.51 21.13
C MET A 96 -16.59 -0.23 22.55
N ASP A 97 -16.90 -1.14 23.47
CA ASP A 97 -16.41 -1.06 24.84
C ASP A 97 -14.89 -1.29 24.90
N VAL A 98 -14.23 -0.69 25.90
CA VAL A 98 -12.77 -0.73 26.04
C VAL A 98 -12.27 -2.17 26.23
N ASP A 99 -13.00 -3.03 26.93
CA ASP A 99 -12.59 -4.43 27.11
C ASP A 99 -12.66 -5.22 25.80
N THR A 100 -13.68 -4.97 24.99
CA THR A 100 -13.78 -5.59 23.65
C THR A 100 -12.63 -5.14 22.75
N VAL A 101 -12.26 -3.85 22.80
CA VAL A 101 -11.14 -3.32 22.01
C VAL A 101 -9.80 -3.88 22.52
N ARG A 102 -9.62 -4.06 23.84
CA ARG A 102 -8.42 -4.71 24.42
C ARG A 102 -8.27 -6.14 23.92
N LEU A 103 -9.37 -6.90 23.86
CA LEU A 103 -9.37 -8.27 23.35
C LEU A 103 -8.92 -8.31 21.88
N LEU A 104 -9.55 -7.49 21.03
CA LEU A 104 -9.21 -7.40 19.60
C LEU A 104 -7.74 -7.02 19.39
N LYS A 105 -7.26 -5.97 20.08
CA LYS A 105 -5.85 -5.56 19.99
C LYS A 105 -4.87 -6.60 20.52
N THR A 106 -5.28 -7.44 21.47
CA THR A 106 -4.44 -8.55 21.95
C THR A 106 -4.32 -9.65 20.91
N GLN A 107 -5.41 -9.96 20.19
CA GLN A 107 -5.39 -10.87 19.05
C GLN A 107 -4.50 -10.33 17.92
N ASP A 108 -4.66 -9.04 17.58
CA ASP A 108 -3.83 -8.38 16.58
C ASP A 108 -2.35 -8.41 16.95
N LEU A 109 -1.99 -8.09 18.20
CA LEU A 109 -0.62 -8.16 18.69
C LEU A 109 -0.06 -9.59 18.61
N GLY A 110 -0.86 -10.59 18.95
CA GLY A 110 -0.50 -11.99 18.79
C GLY A 110 -0.19 -12.35 17.34
N TYR A 111 -1.05 -11.94 16.40
CA TYR A 111 -0.84 -12.13 14.96
C TYR A 111 0.41 -11.41 14.45
N ILE A 112 0.63 -10.14 14.83
CA ILE A 112 1.84 -9.41 14.39
C ILE A 112 3.11 -10.09 14.91
N ARG A 113 3.11 -10.59 16.16
CA ARG A 113 4.24 -11.34 16.71
C ARG A 113 4.56 -12.61 15.93
N THR A 114 3.54 -13.38 15.55
CA THR A 114 3.78 -14.59 14.75
C THR A 114 4.32 -14.22 13.37
N MET A 115 3.75 -13.22 12.70
CA MET A 115 4.20 -12.75 11.39
C MET A 115 5.62 -12.16 11.43
N ARG A 116 5.96 -11.40 12.49
CA ARG A 116 7.33 -10.88 12.73
C ARG A 116 8.32 -12.02 12.90
N ASN A 117 7.96 -13.05 13.66
CA ASN A 117 8.84 -14.20 13.88
C ASN A 117 9.08 -15.00 12.59
N VAL A 118 8.06 -15.14 11.74
CA VAL A 118 8.22 -15.75 10.41
C VAL A 118 9.14 -14.89 9.54
N ALA A 119 8.88 -13.58 9.43
CA ALA A 119 9.70 -12.66 8.65
C ALA A 119 11.17 -12.63 9.14
N ALA A 120 11.39 -12.73 10.44
CA ALA A 120 12.73 -12.78 11.02
C ALA A 120 13.48 -14.10 10.74
N LYS A 121 12.76 -15.20 10.47
CA LYS A 121 13.36 -16.46 10.00
C LYS A 121 13.66 -16.38 8.51
N GLU A 122 12.71 -15.90 7.71
CA GLU A 122 12.89 -15.67 6.28
C GLU A 122 14.10 -14.76 6.01
N LEU A 123 14.25 -13.68 6.79
CA LEU A 123 15.40 -12.78 6.65
C LEU A 123 16.71 -13.49 6.95
N ARG A 124 16.78 -14.28 8.04
CA ARG A 124 17.99 -15.03 8.39
C ARG A 124 18.37 -16.03 7.30
N GLU A 125 17.41 -16.79 6.78
CA GLU A 125 17.64 -17.72 5.67
C GLU A 125 18.10 -16.99 4.39
N LEU A 126 17.55 -15.81 4.09
CA LEU A 126 17.97 -14.99 2.95
C LEU A 126 19.36 -14.40 3.14
N GLU A 127 19.70 -13.95 4.35
CA GLU A 127 21.03 -13.46 4.70
C GLU A 127 22.06 -14.58 4.57
N GLU A 128 21.78 -15.77 5.10
CA GLU A 128 22.65 -16.96 4.93
C GLU A 128 22.86 -17.29 3.44
N ARG A 129 21.78 -17.31 2.64
CA ARG A 129 21.87 -17.55 1.18
C ARG A 129 22.65 -16.45 0.45
N PHE A 130 22.51 -15.20 0.86
CA PHE A 130 23.22 -14.06 0.26
C PHE A 130 24.72 -14.12 0.57
N VAL A 131 25.09 -14.41 1.83
CA VAL A 131 26.49 -14.60 2.24
C VAL A 131 27.11 -15.78 1.50
N LEU A 132 26.43 -16.93 1.44
CA LEU A 132 26.91 -18.12 0.71
C LEU A 132 27.05 -17.89 -0.81
N ALA A 133 26.25 -16.99 -1.40
CA ALA A 133 26.36 -16.64 -2.81
C ALA A 133 27.55 -15.70 -3.13
N GLY A 134 28.25 -15.20 -2.11
CA GLY A 134 29.38 -14.27 -2.23
C GLY A 134 29.02 -12.80 -2.02
N GLY A 135 27.80 -12.49 -1.58
CA GLY A 135 27.37 -11.11 -1.34
C GLY A 135 28.02 -10.44 -0.12
N GLY A 136 28.56 -11.22 0.82
CA GLY A 136 29.28 -10.70 1.99
C GLY A 136 30.70 -10.20 1.70
N GLU A 137 31.24 -10.49 0.51
CA GLU A 137 32.58 -10.05 0.10
C GLU A 137 32.55 -8.68 -0.58
N GLN A 138 31.41 -8.24 -1.11
CA GLN A 138 31.23 -6.88 -1.61
C GLN A 138 30.94 -5.96 -0.42
N GLY A 139 31.99 -5.27 0.03
CA GLY A 139 31.97 -4.36 1.17
C GLY A 139 31.26 -3.06 0.86
N GLU A 140 29.94 -3.12 0.66
CA GLU A 140 29.07 -1.97 0.77
C GLU A 140 28.06 -2.24 1.88
N ASP A 141 28.47 -1.92 3.11
CA ASP A 141 27.51 -1.53 4.14
C ASP A 141 26.84 -0.24 3.65
N VAL A 142 25.86 -0.38 2.75
CA VAL A 142 24.85 0.66 2.54
C VAL A 142 23.99 0.63 3.80
N ASP A 143 24.49 1.33 4.80
CA ASP A 143 23.74 1.76 5.96
C ASP A 143 22.56 2.60 5.44
N ASP A 144 21.45 1.94 5.14
CA ASP A 144 20.15 2.55 4.84
C ASP A 144 19.56 3.09 6.16
N SER A 145 20.37 3.88 6.88
CA SER A 145 19.96 4.77 7.94
C SER A 145 19.33 5.99 7.27
N ASP A 146 18.15 5.78 6.70
CA ASP A 146 17.15 6.82 6.47
C ASP A 146 16.64 7.32 7.85
N ASP A 147 17.52 7.98 8.58
CA ASP A 147 17.16 8.86 9.70
C ASP A 147 17.99 10.13 9.53
N ASP A 148 17.28 11.24 9.35
CA ASP A 148 17.79 12.60 9.16
C ASP A 148 18.70 13.05 10.32
N ASP A 149 19.98 12.67 10.31
CA ASP A 149 21.01 13.35 11.10
C ASP A 149 22.23 13.66 10.21
N MET A 150 22.36 14.93 9.84
CA MET A 150 23.48 15.50 9.09
C MET A 150 24.74 15.55 9.96
N GLY A 151 25.26 14.38 10.33
CA GLY A 151 26.52 14.17 11.03
C GLY A 151 27.56 13.56 10.09
N PHE A 152 28.60 14.34 9.77
CA PHE A 152 29.76 13.92 8.98
C PHE A 152 30.44 12.68 9.61
N SER A 153 30.11 11.48 9.10
CA SER A 153 30.76 10.23 9.48
C SER A 153 32.11 10.14 8.79
N ALA A 154 33.18 10.49 9.52
CA ALA A 154 34.55 10.23 9.11
C ALA A 154 34.72 8.74 8.76
N SER A 155 35.15 8.47 7.53
CA SER A 155 35.43 7.12 7.02
C SER A 155 36.42 6.40 7.94
N GLN A 156 35.93 5.49 8.78
CA GLN A 156 36.81 4.60 9.51
C GLN A 156 37.54 3.71 8.49
N PRO A 157 38.87 3.53 8.59
CA PRO A 157 39.59 2.64 7.69
C PRO A 157 39.05 1.21 7.87
N GLN A 158 38.59 0.63 6.77
CA GLN A 158 38.08 -0.74 6.72
C GLN A 158 39.18 -1.70 7.20
N LYS A 159 38.85 -2.59 8.13
CA LYS A 159 39.81 -3.57 8.64
C LYS A 159 40.20 -4.51 7.48
N PRO A 160 41.50 -4.80 7.28
CA PRO A 160 41.94 -5.66 6.19
C PRO A 160 41.38 -7.08 6.35
N LYS A 161 40.79 -7.64 5.28
CA LYS A 161 40.08 -8.94 5.29
C LYS A 161 41.03 -10.14 5.41
N LYS A 162 42.18 -10.08 4.74
CA LYS A 162 43.25 -11.10 4.79
C LYS A 162 44.59 -10.38 4.95
N ILE A 163 45.36 -10.78 5.96
CA ILE A 163 46.72 -10.32 6.17
C ILE A 163 47.62 -11.53 5.95
N VAL A 164 48.58 -11.41 5.03
CA VAL A 164 49.62 -12.42 4.80
C VAL A 164 50.93 -11.86 5.34
N PHE A 165 51.60 -12.64 6.19
CA PHE A 165 52.89 -12.28 6.77
C PHE A 165 54.01 -12.98 6.00
N PHE A 166 55.12 -12.28 5.81
CA PHE A 166 56.34 -12.77 5.17
C PHE A 166 57.54 -12.44 6.08
N ASP A 167 58.54 -13.31 6.16
CA ASP A 167 59.69 -13.14 7.06
C ASP A 167 60.72 -12.15 6.49
N GLY A 168 60.82 -12.04 5.16
CA GLY A 168 61.74 -11.13 4.46
C GLY A 168 61.06 -10.16 3.49
N ALA A 169 61.68 -9.01 3.23
CA ALA A 169 61.23 -8.07 2.19
C ALA A 169 61.37 -8.67 0.78
N GLU A 170 62.35 -9.53 0.57
CA GLU A 170 62.61 -10.25 -0.68
C GLU A 170 61.55 -11.33 -0.95
N GLU A 171 61.14 -12.10 0.07
CA GLU A 171 60.06 -13.10 -0.06
C GLU A 171 58.71 -12.45 -0.36
N ARG A 172 58.44 -11.27 0.21
CA ARG A 172 57.25 -10.48 -0.13
C ARG A 172 57.28 -10.01 -1.58
N GLN A 173 58.44 -9.57 -2.07
CA GLN A 173 58.60 -9.14 -3.47
C GLN A 173 58.48 -10.32 -4.42
N GLN A 174 59.08 -11.46 -4.11
CA GLN A 174 58.92 -12.69 -4.89
C GLN A 174 57.47 -13.17 -4.92
N ALA A 175 56.75 -13.15 -3.79
CA ALA A 175 55.33 -13.51 -3.76
C ALA A 175 54.42 -12.52 -4.52
N LEU A 176 54.86 -11.26 -4.68
CA LEU A 176 54.18 -10.27 -5.53
C LEU A 176 54.51 -10.54 -7.01
N GLU A 177 55.78 -10.72 -7.35
CA GLU A 177 56.24 -11.05 -8.71
C GLU A 177 55.62 -12.36 -9.22
N GLN A 178 55.54 -13.40 -8.37
CA GLN A 178 54.89 -14.66 -8.72
C GLN A 178 53.38 -14.52 -8.94
N ALA A 179 52.72 -13.62 -8.21
CA ALA A 179 51.31 -13.33 -8.41
C ALA A 179 51.07 -12.48 -9.66
N GLU A 180 52.02 -11.63 -10.05
CA GLU A 180 52.01 -10.87 -11.30
C GLU A 180 52.27 -11.80 -12.50
N ASP A 181 53.25 -12.70 -12.42
CA ASP A 181 53.55 -13.71 -13.45
C ASP A 181 52.41 -14.73 -13.67
N GLU A 182 51.69 -15.11 -12.61
CA GLU A 182 50.51 -15.98 -12.69
C GLU A 182 49.30 -15.27 -13.35
N ASP A 183 49.22 -13.93 -13.29
CA ASP A 183 48.18 -13.13 -13.94
C ASP A 183 48.52 -12.86 -15.43
N GLU A 184 49.81 -12.66 -15.75
CA GLU A 184 50.31 -12.48 -17.13
C GLU A 184 50.32 -13.78 -17.96
N GLY A 185 50.36 -14.95 -17.33
CA GLY A 185 50.34 -16.26 -18.00
C GLY A 185 48.97 -16.74 -18.51
N MET A 186 47.91 -15.93 -18.38
CA MET A 186 46.51 -16.33 -18.69
C MET A 186 45.93 -15.69 -19.96
N GLU A 187 46.76 -15.27 -20.91
CA GLU A 187 46.33 -14.41 -22.04
C GLU A 187 45.94 -15.12 -23.37
N ASP A 188 45.83 -16.45 -23.47
CA ASP A 188 45.48 -17.09 -24.76
C ASP A 188 44.74 -18.45 -24.65
N VAL A 189 43.39 -18.48 -24.57
CA VAL A 189 42.51 -19.54 -25.15
C VAL A 189 41.06 -19.03 -25.40
N ASP A 190 40.77 -18.57 -26.61
CA ASP A 190 39.60 -17.78 -27.03
C ASP A 190 38.20 -18.48 -27.14
N ASP A 191 37.99 -19.71 -26.64
CA ASP A 191 36.70 -20.42 -26.77
C ASP A 191 36.04 -20.89 -25.45
N GLU A 192 36.75 -20.87 -24.31
CA GLU A 192 36.18 -21.22 -22.98
C GLU A 192 35.75 -19.99 -22.14
N ASP A 193 36.09 -18.78 -22.57
CA ASP A 193 35.88 -17.54 -21.81
C ASP A 193 34.46 -16.98 -21.92
N ASP A 194 33.75 -17.24 -23.01
CA ASP A 194 32.34 -16.84 -23.16
C ASP A 194 31.42 -17.56 -22.15
N ALA A 195 31.72 -18.82 -21.84
CA ALA A 195 30.99 -19.60 -20.84
C ALA A 195 31.23 -19.10 -19.40
N LYS A 196 32.48 -18.71 -19.09
CA LYS A 196 32.85 -18.14 -17.77
C LYS A 196 32.29 -16.72 -17.60
N ALA A 197 32.39 -15.87 -18.61
CA ALA A 197 31.86 -14.51 -18.59
C ALA A 197 30.32 -14.49 -18.47
N THR A 198 29.62 -15.37 -19.21
CA THR A 198 28.16 -15.51 -19.09
C THR A 198 27.74 -16.08 -17.72
N ALA A 199 28.53 -17.00 -17.14
CA ALA A 199 28.30 -17.51 -15.78
C ALA A 199 28.52 -16.43 -14.71
N ALA A 200 29.56 -15.61 -14.83
CA ALA A 200 29.82 -14.48 -13.93
C ALA A 200 28.70 -13.44 -13.98
N ARG A 201 28.22 -13.10 -15.18
CA ARG A 201 27.07 -12.20 -15.36
C ARG A 201 25.79 -12.76 -14.74
N ARG A 202 25.53 -14.06 -14.88
CA ARG A 202 24.40 -14.75 -14.22
C ARG A 202 24.54 -14.73 -12.70
N LYS A 203 25.75 -14.93 -12.16
CA LYS A 203 26.05 -14.84 -10.72
C LYS A 203 25.77 -13.42 -10.20
N ALA A 204 26.24 -12.38 -10.88
CA ALA A 204 26.00 -10.99 -10.53
C ALA A 204 24.49 -10.66 -10.54
N GLN A 205 23.76 -11.05 -11.58
CA GLN A 205 22.29 -10.86 -11.64
C GLN A 205 21.56 -11.61 -10.52
N ASN A 206 22.03 -12.80 -10.14
CA ASN A 206 21.44 -13.56 -9.04
C ASN A 206 21.74 -12.90 -7.69
N LEU A 207 22.94 -12.34 -7.50
CA LEU A 207 23.30 -11.57 -6.30
C LEU A 207 22.45 -10.31 -6.16
N GLU A 208 22.30 -9.52 -7.23
CA GLU A 208 21.44 -8.32 -7.24
C GLU A 208 19.99 -8.67 -6.88
N LYS A 209 19.46 -9.77 -7.44
CA LYS A 209 18.11 -10.27 -7.08
C LYS A 209 18.02 -10.69 -5.62
N LEU A 210 19.05 -11.33 -5.06
CA LEU A 210 19.08 -11.72 -3.65
C LEU A 210 19.17 -10.50 -2.74
N GLU A 211 19.99 -9.51 -3.11
CA GLU A 211 20.13 -8.26 -2.39
C GLU A 211 18.80 -7.48 -2.36
N GLY A 212 18.11 -7.37 -3.50
CA GLY A 212 16.78 -6.75 -3.57
C GLY A 212 15.76 -7.47 -2.68
N LYS A 213 15.79 -8.80 -2.64
CA LYS A 213 14.95 -9.60 -1.72
C LYS A 213 15.31 -9.37 -0.25
N LEU A 214 16.60 -9.29 0.06
CA LEU A 214 17.10 -9.04 1.41
C LEU A 214 16.70 -7.65 1.90
N LYS A 215 16.86 -6.61 1.07
CA LYS A 215 16.39 -5.24 1.35
C LYS A 215 14.87 -5.22 1.60
N ALA A 216 14.08 -5.87 0.75
CA ALA A 216 12.63 -5.98 0.94
C ALA A 216 12.25 -6.72 2.25
N ALA A 217 12.96 -7.81 2.57
CA ALA A 217 12.75 -8.58 3.80
C ALA A 217 13.13 -7.77 5.06
N LYS A 218 14.22 -7.00 5.02
CA LYS A 218 14.61 -6.07 6.09
C LYS A 218 13.54 -5.00 6.30
N LYS A 219 13.03 -4.38 5.22
CA LYS A 219 11.94 -3.40 5.29
C LYS A 219 10.66 -4.02 5.88
N LYS A 220 10.27 -5.21 5.44
CA LYS A 220 9.13 -5.97 6.00
C LYS A 220 9.31 -6.27 7.49
N LEU A 221 10.51 -6.63 7.94
CA LEU A 221 10.76 -6.90 9.34
C LEU A 221 10.74 -5.62 10.19
N LYS A 222 11.29 -4.51 9.68
CA LYS A 222 11.24 -3.18 10.32
C LYS A 222 9.78 -2.76 10.54
N THR A 223 8.95 -2.79 9.50
CA THR A 223 7.53 -2.41 9.60
C THR A 223 6.75 -3.28 10.59
N LEU A 224 7.02 -4.59 10.65
CA LEU A 224 6.39 -5.48 11.64
C LEU A 224 6.85 -5.20 13.08
N LYS A 225 8.12 -4.85 13.28
CA LYS A 225 8.66 -4.44 14.60
C LYS A 225 8.03 -3.12 15.05
N ASP A 226 7.91 -2.14 14.15
CA ASP A 226 7.30 -0.85 14.45
C ASP A 226 5.82 -1.01 14.80
N ALA A 227 5.08 -1.81 14.02
CA ALA A 227 3.69 -2.12 14.29
C ALA A 227 3.49 -2.88 15.62
N GLU A 228 4.38 -3.81 15.96
CA GLU A 228 4.36 -4.48 17.26
C GLU A 228 4.55 -3.47 18.40
N TYR A 229 5.56 -2.59 18.29
CA TYR A 229 5.83 -1.56 19.28
C TYR A 229 4.66 -0.59 19.45
N GLU A 230 4.03 -0.14 18.35
CA GLU A 230 2.83 0.70 18.41
C GLU A 230 1.66 0.03 19.11
N LEU A 231 1.41 -1.26 18.85
CA LEU A 231 0.36 -2.01 19.55
C LEU A 231 0.66 -2.20 21.03
N GLU A 232 1.93 -2.40 21.41
CA GLU A 232 2.34 -2.44 22.81
C GLU A 232 2.10 -1.09 23.51
N LEU A 233 2.40 0.03 22.84
CA LEU A 233 2.06 1.36 23.33
C LEU A 233 0.54 1.57 23.47
N GLN A 234 -0.26 1.08 22.52
CA GLN A 234 -1.73 1.10 22.64
C GLN A 234 -2.21 0.28 23.84
N LYS A 235 -1.62 -0.90 24.07
CA LYS A 235 -1.93 -1.74 25.24
C LYS A 235 -1.56 -1.04 26.55
N ALA A 236 -0.44 -0.34 26.60
CA ALA A 236 -0.05 0.47 27.76
C ALA A 236 -1.04 1.62 28.00
N LYS A 237 -1.44 2.35 26.96
CA LYS A 237 -2.43 3.44 27.02
C LYS A 237 -3.82 2.95 27.46
N MET A 238 -4.17 1.73 27.11
CA MET A 238 -5.46 1.10 27.44
C MET A 238 -5.41 0.25 28.72
N ALA A 239 -4.30 0.22 29.45
CA ALA A 239 -4.18 -0.59 30.66
C ALA A 239 -5.23 -0.20 31.72
N LYS A 240 -5.61 -1.16 32.59
CA LYS A 240 -6.61 -0.94 33.64
C LYS A 240 -6.16 0.06 34.72
N THR A 241 -4.84 0.22 34.88
CA THR A 241 -4.22 1.17 35.82
C THR A 241 -3.28 2.10 35.06
N ALA A 242 -3.05 3.30 35.58
CA ALA A 242 -2.20 4.31 34.95
C ALA A 242 -0.80 3.74 34.67
N THR A 243 -0.43 3.62 33.39
CA THR A 243 0.81 2.97 32.95
C THR A 243 1.61 3.96 32.11
N SER A 244 2.92 4.03 32.34
CA SER A 244 3.82 4.82 31.51
C SER A 244 3.90 4.25 30.10
N GLY A 245 4.02 5.10 29.07
CA GLY A 245 4.23 4.64 27.70
C GLY A 245 3.65 5.58 26.64
N GLY A 246 4.49 5.91 25.66
CA GLY A 246 4.09 6.68 24.48
C GLY A 246 3.95 8.19 24.72
N ILE A 247 3.54 8.86 23.65
CA ILE A 247 3.40 10.32 23.57
C ILE A 247 1.93 10.66 23.29
N THR A 248 1.43 11.76 23.86
CA THR A 248 0.10 12.32 23.58
C THR A 248 0.07 12.91 22.16
N LYS A 249 -1.12 13.13 21.59
CA LYS A 249 -1.25 13.86 20.32
C LYS A 249 -0.70 15.30 20.38
N SER A 250 -0.51 15.84 21.59
CA SER A 250 0.10 17.14 21.84
C SER A 250 1.63 17.08 22.01
N GLY A 251 2.27 15.92 21.80
CA GLY A 251 3.72 15.77 21.87
C GLY A 251 4.30 15.55 23.27
N ARG A 252 3.47 15.45 24.32
CA ARG A 252 3.94 15.25 25.71
C ARG A 252 4.06 13.76 26.03
N ARG A 253 5.18 13.33 26.62
CA ARG A 253 5.42 11.94 27.02
C ARG A 253 4.57 11.54 28.23
N MET A 254 3.90 10.39 28.17
CA MET A 254 3.16 9.82 29.29
C MET A 254 4.10 9.09 30.26
N LYS A 255 4.25 9.61 31.48
CA LYS A 255 5.08 9.02 32.53
C LYS A 255 4.34 9.04 33.87
N VAL A 256 4.07 7.85 34.39
CA VAL A 256 3.50 7.59 35.72
C VAL A 256 4.61 7.03 36.61
N ARG A 257 4.83 7.65 37.78
CA ARG A 257 5.89 7.25 38.73
C ARG A 257 5.39 6.30 39.83
N GLU A 258 4.09 6.01 39.85
CA GLU A 258 3.47 5.13 40.84
C GLU A 258 3.78 3.66 40.55
N ARG A 259 4.00 2.88 41.62
CA ARG A 259 4.16 1.42 41.54
C ARG A 259 2.78 0.78 41.39
N LYS A 260 2.69 -0.29 40.58
CA LYS A 260 1.50 -1.15 40.57
C LYS A 260 1.36 -1.81 41.94
N ARG A 261 0.19 -1.64 42.56
CA ARG A 261 -0.15 -2.32 43.81
C ARG A 261 -0.26 -3.82 43.58
#